data_AF-A0A953R9V9-F1
#
_entry.id   AF-A0A953R9V9-F1
#
_cell.length_a   1.000
_cell.length_b   1.000
_cell.length_c   1.000
_cell.angle_alpha   90.00
_cell.angle_beta   90.00
_cell.angle_gamma   90.00
#
_symmetry.space_group_name_H-M   'P 1'
#
loop_
_entity.id
_entity.type
_entity.pdbx_description
1 polymer ?
#
loop_
_entity_poly.entity_id
_entity_poly.type
_entity_poly.pdbx_seq_one_letter_code
_entity_poly.pdbx_strand_id
1 'polypeptide(L)'
;MNLAPRLTLVVKAAADPLLTAQPLRQVIAGIRPDVPVTRFRTVDEVFSDSVSTPRSTMWLLFSFAALALLLSSVGIYAVVAYTVAQRKREIGIRMALGARAHDILRGILSRSLIVTSVGLGMGLAGALAATRVLRSLLFQITATDTVTFVAMPVILLAVSLIATYVPARRAARVDPAITVRYE
;
A
#
# COMPACT_ATOMS: atom_id res chain seq x y z
N MET A 1 -36.68 -33.26 8.39
CA MET A 1 -35.70 -32.42 7.65
C MET A 1 -34.58 -33.34 7.18
N ASN A 2 -34.71 -33.91 5.98
CA ASN A 2 -33.83 -34.98 5.49
C ASN A 2 -32.50 -34.41 4.99
N LEU A 3 -31.41 -34.73 5.70
CA LEU A 3 -30.04 -34.49 5.26
C LEU A 3 -29.66 -35.54 4.22
N ALA A 4 -30.00 -35.31 2.96
CA ALA A 4 -29.42 -36.10 1.87
C ALA A 4 -27.89 -35.90 1.87
N PRO A 5 -27.08 -36.98 1.75
CA PRO A 5 -25.63 -36.88 1.75
C PRO A 5 -25.17 -36.00 0.58
N ARG A 6 -24.52 -34.87 0.88
CA ARG A 6 -23.88 -34.01 -0.12
C ARG A 6 -22.57 -34.65 -0.57
N LEU A 7 -22.60 -35.37 -1.69
CA LEU A 7 -21.40 -35.86 -2.34
C LEU A 7 -20.79 -34.73 -3.18
N THR A 8 -19.59 -34.28 -2.83
CA THR A 8 -18.83 -33.30 -3.64
C THR A 8 -17.75 -34.05 -4.39
N LEU A 9 -17.86 -34.13 -5.72
CA LEU A 9 -16.88 -34.79 -6.59
C LEU A 9 -16.05 -33.73 -7.30
N VAL A 10 -14.73 -33.73 -7.09
CA VAL A 10 -13.79 -32.83 -7.78
C VAL A 10 -13.07 -33.64 -8.84
N VAL A 11 -13.22 -33.25 -10.10
CA VAL A 11 -12.61 -33.95 -11.25
C VAL A 11 -11.69 -32.98 -11.98
N LYS A 12 -10.42 -33.36 -12.11
CA LYS A 12 -9.43 -32.63 -12.90
C LYS A 12 -9.46 -33.16 -14.33
N ALA A 13 -10.00 -32.38 -15.26
CA ALA A 13 -10.01 -32.70 -16.69
C ALA A 13 -8.98 -31.83 -17.42
N ALA A 14 -8.28 -32.41 -18.41
CA ALA A 14 -7.34 -31.69 -19.28
C ALA A 14 -8.04 -31.00 -20.46
N ALA A 15 -9.34 -31.27 -20.68
CA ALA A 15 -10.16 -30.73 -21.76
C ALA A 15 -11.20 -29.73 -21.24
N ASP A 16 -11.78 -28.94 -22.16
CA ASP A 16 -12.72 -27.86 -21.84
C ASP A 16 -13.81 -28.29 -20.84
N PRO A 17 -14.01 -27.53 -19.74
CA PRO A 17 -14.93 -27.90 -18.66
C PRO A 17 -16.38 -28.09 -19.14
N LEU A 18 -16.79 -27.31 -20.15
CA LEU A 18 -18.12 -27.37 -20.75
C LEU A 18 -18.33 -28.60 -21.64
N LEU A 19 -17.27 -29.08 -22.30
CA LEU A 19 -17.30 -30.27 -23.15
C LEU A 19 -17.20 -31.58 -22.34
N THR A 20 -16.66 -31.50 -21.12
CA THR A 20 -16.51 -32.67 -20.22
C THR A 20 -17.72 -32.86 -19.30
N ALA A 21 -18.51 -31.82 -19.05
CA ALA A 21 -19.66 -31.88 -18.14
C ALA A 21 -20.79 -32.80 -18.62
N GLN A 22 -21.04 -32.84 -19.94
CA GLN A 22 -22.11 -33.64 -20.55
C GLN A 22 -21.83 -35.16 -20.50
N PRO A 23 -20.66 -35.66 -20.97
CA PRO A 23 -20.30 -37.08 -20.85
C PRO A 23 -20.25 -37.56 -19.40
N LEU A 24 -19.72 -36.74 -18.48
CA LEU A 24 -19.62 -37.09 -17.07
C LEU A 24 -21.01 -37.22 -16.42
N ARG A 25 -21.97 -36.37 -16.80
CA ARG A 25 -23.37 -36.48 -16.35
C ARG A 25 -24.01 -37.80 -16.78
N GLN A 26 -23.74 -38.25 -18.01
CA GLN A 26 -24.29 -39.51 -18.53
C GLN A 26 -23.71 -40.73 -17.80
N VAL A 27 -22.41 -40.75 -17.52
CA VAL A 27 -21.78 -41.84 -16.76
C VAL A 27 -22.30 -41.89 -15.31
N ILE A 28 -22.45 -40.74 -14.66
CA ILE A 28 -22.97 -40.67 -13.28
C ILE A 28 -24.44 -41.11 -13.23
N ALA A 29 -25.25 -40.67 -14.20
CA ALA A 29 -26.66 -41.06 -14.29
C ALA A 29 -26.84 -42.57 -14.57
N GLY A 30 -25.91 -43.21 -15.28
CA GLY A 30 -25.90 -44.66 -15.49
C GLY A 30 -25.52 -45.49 -14.27
N ILE A 31 -24.76 -44.91 -13.33
CA ILE A 31 -24.29 -45.59 -12.10
C ILE A 31 -25.25 -45.33 -10.93
N ARG A 32 -25.82 -44.12 -10.82
CA ARG A 32 -26.76 -43.74 -9.75
C ARG A 32 -27.79 -42.71 -10.24
N PRO A 33 -29.02 -43.14 -10.59
CA PRO A 33 -30.11 -42.25 -11.05
C PRO A 33 -30.74 -41.39 -9.94
N ASP A 34 -30.47 -41.70 -8.67
CA ASP A 34 -31.08 -41.11 -7.47
C ASP A 34 -30.43 -39.80 -7.00
N VAL A 35 -29.30 -39.41 -7.59
CA VAL A 35 -28.54 -38.21 -7.20
C VAL A 35 -28.76 -37.10 -8.24
N PRO A 36 -29.63 -36.11 -8.01
CA PRO A 36 -29.81 -34.99 -8.92
C PRO A 36 -28.51 -34.17 -9.04
N VAL A 37 -27.91 -34.17 -10.23
CA VAL A 37 -26.71 -33.38 -10.55
C VAL A 37 -27.12 -31.94 -10.81
N THR A 38 -27.31 -31.17 -9.73
CA THR A 38 -27.99 -29.86 -9.76
C THR A 38 -27.11 -28.71 -10.28
N ARG A 39 -25.77 -28.79 -10.23
CA ARG A 39 -24.88 -27.75 -10.78
C ARG A 39 -23.46 -28.25 -11.02
N PHE A 40 -23.00 -28.18 -12.26
CA PHE A 40 -21.56 -28.18 -12.55
C PHE A 40 -21.07 -26.75 -12.31
N ARG A 41 -20.10 -26.59 -11.42
CA ARG A 41 -19.36 -25.33 -11.26
C ARG A 41 -17.92 -25.59 -11.66
N THR A 42 -17.36 -24.75 -12.51
CA THR A 42 -15.93 -24.80 -12.76
C THR A 42 -15.19 -24.30 -11.52
N VAL A 43 -13.96 -24.75 -11.32
CA VAL A 43 -13.12 -24.25 -10.22
C VAL A 43 -12.97 -22.73 -10.35
N ASP A 44 -12.87 -22.21 -11.57
CA ASP A 44 -12.83 -20.77 -11.85
C ASP A 44 -14.06 -19.99 -11.36
N GLU A 45 -15.26 -20.57 -11.46
CA GLU A 45 -16.52 -19.93 -11.00
C GLU A 45 -16.63 -19.93 -9.46
N VAL A 46 -16.12 -20.98 -8.80
CA VAL A 46 -16.03 -21.04 -7.32
C VAL A 46 -14.97 -20.08 -6.80
N PHE A 47 -13.87 -19.92 -7.53
CA PHE A 47 -12.88 -18.90 -7.25
C PHE A 47 -13.46 -17.51 -7.49
N SER A 48 -14.15 -17.21 -8.60
CA SER A 48 -14.69 -15.86 -8.85
C SER A 48 -15.71 -15.44 -7.78
N ASP A 49 -16.57 -16.35 -7.33
CA ASP A 49 -17.52 -16.09 -6.22
C ASP A 49 -16.76 -15.83 -4.89
N SER A 50 -15.63 -16.52 -4.65
CA SER A 50 -14.83 -16.36 -3.42
C SER A 50 -13.83 -15.19 -3.46
N VAL A 51 -13.42 -14.73 -4.65
CA VAL A 51 -12.47 -13.60 -4.84
C VAL A 51 -13.20 -12.26 -5.01
N SER A 52 -14.53 -12.25 -5.20
CA SER A 52 -15.31 -11.02 -5.37
C SER A 52 -15.41 -10.19 -4.08
N THR A 53 -15.56 -10.81 -2.92
CA THR A 53 -15.68 -10.11 -1.62
C THR A 53 -14.36 -9.48 -1.13
N PRO A 54 -13.19 -10.16 -1.20
CA PRO A 54 -11.90 -9.56 -0.80
C PRO A 54 -11.50 -8.34 -1.63
N ARG A 55 -11.86 -8.29 -2.92
CA ARG A 55 -11.48 -7.18 -3.82
C ARG A 55 -12.10 -5.84 -3.42
N SER A 56 -13.36 -5.82 -2.97
CA SER A 56 -14.03 -4.58 -2.53
C SER A 56 -13.39 -4.01 -1.27
N THR A 57 -13.06 -4.86 -0.29
CA THR A 57 -12.35 -4.42 0.92
C THR A 57 -10.96 -3.91 0.59
N MET A 58 -10.26 -4.53 -0.36
CA MET A 58 -8.93 -4.07 -0.80
C MET A 58 -8.99 -2.67 -1.42
N TRP A 59 -9.99 -2.37 -2.25
CA TRP A 59 -10.19 -1.02 -2.81
C TRP A 59 -10.50 0.03 -1.74
N LEU A 60 -11.30 -0.32 -0.72
CA LEU A 60 -11.59 0.57 0.40
C LEU A 60 -10.33 0.88 1.21
N LEU A 61 -9.56 -0.16 1.55
CA LEU A 61 -8.28 -0.02 2.27
C LEU A 61 -7.27 0.79 1.47
N PHE A 62 -7.18 0.54 0.17
CA PHE A 62 -6.33 1.32 -0.74
C PHE A 62 -6.73 2.80 -0.75
N SER A 63 -8.03 3.10 -0.77
CA SER A 63 -8.54 4.47 -0.73
C SER A 63 -8.18 5.17 0.57
N PHE A 64 -8.33 4.49 1.72
CA PHE A 64 -7.89 5.03 3.01
C PHE A 64 -6.38 5.25 3.06
N ALA A 65 -5.58 4.32 2.55
CA ALA A 65 -4.13 4.45 2.48
C ALA A 65 -3.72 5.65 1.60
N ALA A 66 -4.37 5.85 0.46
CA ALA A 66 -4.14 6.99 -0.42
C ALA A 66 -4.48 8.32 0.27
N LEU A 67 -5.61 8.40 0.97
CA LEU A 67 -5.99 9.59 1.73
C LEU A 67 -5.01 9.88 2.88
N ALA A 68 -4.60 8.85 3.62
CA ALA A 68 -3.60 8.98 4.69
C ALA A 68 -2.26 9.49 4.15
N LEU A 69 -1.84 8.98 2.98
CA LEU A 69 -0.63 9.42 2.30
C LEU A 69 -0.71 10.88 1.86
N LEU A 70 -1.85 11.30 1.28
CA LEU A 70 -2.10 12.69 0.91
C LEU A 70 -2.05 13.61 2.13
N LEU A 71 -2.76 13.24 3.20
CA LEU A 71 -2.81 14.04 4.43
C LEU A 71 -1.44 14.15 5.09
N SER A 72 -0.68 13.05 5.13
CA SER A 72 0.69 13.04 5.61
C SER A 72 1.59 13.95 4.77
N SER A 73 1.47 13.90 3.45
CA SER A 73 2.23 14.75 2.52
C SER A 73 1.93 16.24 2.74
N VAL A 74 0.65 16.59 2.91
CA VAL A 74 0.22 17.98 3.21
C VAL A 74 0.76 18.43 4.57
N GLY A 75 0.69 17.59 5.60
CA GLY A 75 1.22 17.88 6.93
C GLY A 75 2.73 18.12 6.91
N ILE A 76 3.49 17.26 6.23
CA ILE A 76 4.94 17.42 6.04
C ILE A 76 5.23 18.73 5.31
N TYR A 77 4.52 19.02 4.22
CA TYR A 77 4.67 20.29 3.49
C TYR A 77 4.43 21.49 4.41
N ALA A 78 3.33 21.48 5.17
CA ALA A 78 2.97 22.58 6.07
C ALA A 78 4.02 22.82 7.14
N VAL A 79 4.49 21.77 7.82
CA VAL A 79 5.52 21.87 8.86
C VAL A 79 6.85 22.34 8.29
N VAL A 80 7.28 21.82 7.14
CA VAL A 80 8.54 22.23 6.50
C VAL A 80 8.43 23.67 5.99
N ALA A 81 7.34 24.05 5.34
CA ALA A 81 7.12 25.42 4.87
C ALA A 81 7.09 26.42 6.05
N TYR A 82 6.44 26.06 7.15
CA TYR A 82 6.38 26.88 8.36
C TYR A 82 7.76 27.05 9.01
N THR A 83 8.52 25.96 9.16
CA THR A 83 9.87 26.01 9.74
C THR A 83 10.84 26.82 8.88
N VAL A 84 10.74 26.72 7.55
CA VAL A 84 11.50 27.58 6.62
C VAL A 84 11.11 29.04 6.81
N ALA A 85 9.81 29.35 6.93
CA ALA A 85 9.34 30.72 7.11
C ALA A 85 9.86 31.35 8.41
N GLN A 86 9.92 30.60 9.52
CA GLN A 86 10.52 31.06 10.77
C GLN A 86 12.04 31.24 10.69
N ARG A 87 12.74 30.43 9.88
CA ARG A 87 14.21 30.44 9.77
C ARG A 87 14.75 31.30 8.63
N LYS A 88 13.92 32.12 7.98
CA LYS A 88 14.34 32.98 6.86
C LYS A 88 15.55 33.85 7.21
N ARG A 89 15.63 34.39 8.43
CA ARG A 89 16.75 35.24 8.89
C ARG A 89 18.06 34.46 8.99
N GLU A 90 18.06 33.28 9.60
CA GLU A 90 19.24 32.40 9.69
C GLU A 90 19.72 31.96 8.30
N ILE A 91 18.77 31.61 7.42
CA ILE A 91 19.00 31.22 6.04
C ILE A 91 19.63 32.38 5.25
N GLY A 92 19.10 33.60 5.39
CA GLY A 92 19.65 34.81 4.77
C GLY A 92 21.06 35.14 5.25
N ILE A 93 21.33 35.04 6.56
CA ILE A 93 22.68 35.25 7.12
C ILE A 93 23.67 34.21 6.59
N ARG A 94 23.29 32.92 6.54
CA ARG A 94 24.16 31.87 5.97
C ARG A 94 24.48 32.11 4.50
N MET A 95 23.48 32.53 3.71
CA MET A 95 23.71 32.87 2.29
C MET A 95 24.59 34.11 2.12
N ALA A 96 24.44 35.13 2.97
CA ALA A 96 25.31 36.30 2.98
C ALA A 96 26.75 35.96 3.37
N LEU A 97 26.95 34.93 4.21
CA LEU A 97 28.26 34.36 4.55
C LEU A 97 28.81 33.41 3.46
N GLY A 98 28.13 33.26 2.32
CA GLY A 98 28.59 32.48 1.16
C GLY A 98 28.06 31.05 1.06
N ALA A 99 27.11 30.64 1.90
CA ALA A 99 26.45 29.34 1.76
C ALA A 99 25.65 29.27 0.46
N ARG A 100 25.79 28.18 -0.29
CA ARG A 100 25.08 28.00 -1.57
C ARG A 100 23.66 27.52 -1.31
N ALA A 101 22.74 27.85 -2.22
CA ALA A 101 21.37 27.33 -2.22
C ALA A 101 21.32 25.79 -2.10
N HIS A 102 22.33 25.08 -2.63
CA HIS A 102 22.46 23.63 -2.52
C HIS A 102 22.71 23.15 -1.08
N ASP A 103 23.45 23.89 -0.27
CA ASP A 103 23.76 23.51 1.12
C ASP A 103 22.50 23.55 1.99
N ILE A 104 21.63 24.54 1.73
CA ILE A 104 20.33 24.67 2.40
C ILE A 104 19.38 23.56 1.95
N LEU A 105 19.32 23.29 0.64
CA LEU A 105 18.51 22.20 0.11
C LEU A 105 18.93 20.85 0.71
N ARG A 106 20.24 20.57 0.72
CA ARG A 106 20.80 19.32 1.27
C ARG A 106 20.50 19.18 2.77
N GLY A 107 20.60 20.26 3.54
CA GLY A 107 20.29 20.25 4.97
C GLY A 107 18.81 19.98 5.29
N ILE A 108 17.89 20.53 4.49
CA ILE A 108 16.45 20.28 4.66
C ILE A 108 16.12 18.83 4.28
N LEU A 109 16.64 18.35 3.14
CA LEU A 109 16.42 16.99 2.67
C LEU A 109 17.02 15.95 3.63
N SER A 110 18.24 16.16 4.14
CA SER A 110 18.86 15.23 5.09
C SER A 110 18.08 15.13 6.39
N ARG A 111 17.59 16.25 6.91
CA ARG A 111 16.75 16.26 8.11
C ARG A 111 15.41 15.57 7.86
N SER A 112 14.80 15.79 6.70
CA SER A 112 13.60 15.05 6.31
C SER A 112 13.87 13.55 6.23
N LEU A 113 14.98 13.12 5.62
CA LEU A 113 15.35 11.72 5.51
C LEU A 113 15.48 11.05 6.88
N ILE A 114 16.11 11.72 7.86
CA ILE A 114 16.23 11.19 9.22
C ILE A 114 14.85 10.99 9.83
N VAL A 115 13.98 12.01 9.81
CA VAL A 115 12.63 11.92 10.39
C VAL A 115 11.80 10.83 9.71
N THR A 116 11.85 10.77 8.38
CA THR A 116 11.14 9.74 7.59
C THR A 116 11.67 8.35 7.91
N SER A 117 12.99 8.16 8.01
CA SER A 117 13.59 6.86 8.33
C SER A 117 13.20 6.34 9.72
N VAL A 118 13.13 7.23 10.72
CA VAL A 118 12.68 6.88 12.07
C VAL A 118 11.20 6.50 12.06
N GLY A 119 10.36 7.29 11.40
CA GLY A 119 8.94 6.98 11.21
C GLY A 119 8.72 5.64 10.50
N LEU A 120 9.53 5.36 9.48
CA LEU A 120 9.49 4.11 8.71
C LEU A 120 9.89 2.91 9.56
N GLY A 121 10.95 3.03 10.36
CA GLY A 121 11.37 1.99 11.30
C GLY A 121 10.28 1.67 12.33
N MET A 122 9.64 2.70 12.89
CA MET A 122 8.52 2.51 13.82
C MET A 122 7.30 1.88 13.13
N GLY A 123 6.97 2.32 11.91
CA GLY A 123 5.86 1.76 11.13
C GLY A 123 6.08 0.29 10.77
N LEU A 124 7.30 -0.07 10.37
CA LEU A 124 7.67 -1.47 10.07
C LEU A 124 7.61 -2.35 11.31
N ALA A 125 8.11 -1.88 12.45
CA ALA A 125 8.02 -2.60 13.71
C ALA A 125 6.55 -2.83 14.13
N GLY A 126 5.72 -1.79 14.01
CA GLY A 126 4.29 -1.88 14.27
C GLY A 126 3.56 -2.83 13.32
N ALA A 127 3.89 -2.79 12.02
CA ALA A 127 3.34 -3.69 11.02
C ALA A 127 3.68 -5.15 11.35
N LEU A 128 4.95 -5.46 11.64
CA LEU A 128 5.38 -6.81 12.03
C LEU A 128 4.66 -7.30 13.31
N ALA A 129 4.50 -6.42 14.31
CA ALA A 129 3.78 -6.75 15.53
C ALA A 129 2.31 -7.06 15.27
N ALA A 130 1.62 -6.21 14.51
CA ALA A 130 0.22 -6.42 14.13
C ALA A 130 0.05 -7.72 13.33
N THR A 131 0.94 -7.95 12.36
CA THR A 131 0.95 -9.17 11.57
C THR A 131 1.14 -10.43 12.41
N ARG A 132 2.01 -10.38 13.43
CA ARG A 132 2.21 -11.48 14.37
C ARG A 132 0.95 -11.78 15.19
N VAL A 133 0.25 -10.75 15.65
CA VAL A 133 -1.04 -10.90 16.35
C VAL A 133 -2.09 -11.51 15.42
N LEU A 134 -2.24 -11.00 14.20
CA LEU A 134 -3.19 -11.55 13.23
C LEU A 134 -2.92 -13.02 12.91
N ARG A 135 -1.65 -13.42 12.76
CA ARG A 135 -1.26 -14.82 12.53
C ARG A 135 -1.67 -15.74 13.69
N SER A 136 -1.71 -15.23 14.92
CA SER A 136 -2.17 -16.00 16.07
C SER A 136 -3.69 -16.18 16.13
N LEU A 137 -4.45 -15.31 15.44
CA LEU A 137 -5.91 -15.30 15.43
C LEU A 137 -6.52 -15.97 14.19
N LEU A 138 -5.87 -15.88 13.03
CA LEU A 138 -6.31 -16.51 11.78
C LEU A 138 -5.23 -17.49 11.26
N PHE A 139 -5.58 -18.77 11.18
CA PHE A 139 -4.77 -19.77 10.49
C PHE A 139 -4.67 -19.41 8.99
N GLN A 140 -3.45 -19.52 8.42
CA GLN A 140 -3.11 -19.27 7.01
C GLN A 140 -2.86 -17.83 6.52
N ILE A 141 -2.46 -16.90 7.38
CA ILE A 141 -1.83 -15.66 6.85
C ILE A 141 -0.36 -15.95 6.53
N THR A 142 -0.03 -16.08 5.25
CA THR A 142 1.36 -16.13 4.74
C THR A 142 1.95 -14.72 4.83
N ALA A 143 2.17 -14.27 6.05
CA ALA A 143 2.08 -12.87 6.43
C ALA A 143 3.40 -12.08 6.30
N THR A 144 4.18 -12.30 5.25
CA THR A 144 5.40 -11.49 5.04
C THR A 144 5.79 -11.55 3.58
N ASP A 145 4.92 -11.02 2.72
CA ASP A 145 5.30 -10.80 1.34
C ASP A 145 6.44 -9.77 1.31
N THR A 146 7.66 -10.27 1.04
CA THR A 146 8.88 -9.47 1.02
C THR A 146 8.75 -8.31 0.05
N VAL A 147 7.98 -8.48 -1.03
CA VAL A 147 7.71 -7.43 -2.00
C VAL A 147 6.98 -6.26 -1.33
N THR A 148 5.96 -6.52 -0.51
CA THR A 148 5.20 -5.46 0.17
C THR A 148 6.04 -4.75 1.23
N PHE A 149 6.80 -5.52 2.02
CA PHE A 149 7.67 -4.98 3.07
C PHE A 149 8.86 -4.17 2.54
N VAL A 150 9.25 -4.35 1.28
CA VAL A 150 10.30 -3.55 0.63
C VAL A 150 9.70 -2.41 -0.19
N ALA A 151 8.67 -2.68 -1.00
CA ALA A 151 8.06 -1.70 -1.89
C ALA A 151 7.42 -0.53 -1.12
N MET A 152 6.72 -0.80 -0.01
CA MET A 152 6.04 0.25 0.77
C MET A 152 7.04 1.26 1.36
N PRO A 153 8.13 0.84 2.05
CA PRO A 153 9.21 1.74 2.46
C PRO A 153 9.77 2.60 1.34
N VAL A 154 10.05 2.01 0.18
CA VAL A 154 10.61 2.73 -0.97
C VAL A 154 9.63 3.77 -1.50
N ILE A 155 8.35 3.42 -1.63
CA ILE A 155 7.30 4.33 -2.06
C ILE A 155 7.13 5.48 -1.06
N LEU A 156 7.07 5.18 0.25
CA LEU A 156 6.92 6.20 1.29
C LEU A 156 8.13 7.16 1.34
N LEU A 157 9.35 6.64 1.18
CA LEU A 157 10.56 7.45 1.06
C LEU A 157 10.51 8.37 -0.17
N ALA A 158 10.12 7.84 -1.33
CA ALA A 158 9.97 8.62 -2.55
C ALA A 158 8.92 9.73 -2.39
N VAL A 159 7.74 9.41 -1.85
CA VAL A 159 6.67 10.39 -1.62
C VAL A 159 7.12 11.47 -0.64
N SER A 160 7.79 11.09 0.46
CA SER A 160 8.32 12.04 1.43
C SER A 160 9.35 13.00 0.80
N LEU A 161 10.26 12.48 -0.04
CA LEU A 161 11.22 13.30 -0.76
C LEU A 161 10.55 14.25 -1.74
N ILE A 162 9.55 13.78 -2.50
CA ILE A 162 8.80 14.62 -3.44
C ILE A 162 8.04 15.72 -2.69
N ALA A 163 7.38 15.37 -1.58
CA ALA A 163 6.61 16.32 -0.76
C ALA A 163 7.51 17.40 -0.12
N THR A 164 8.72 17.04 0.29
CA THR A 164 9.68 17.98 0.90
C THR A 164 10.54 18.75 -0.09
N TYR A 165 10.69 18.27 -1.32
CA TYR A 165 11.49 18.92 -2.34
C TYR A 165 10.97 20.31 -2.71
N VAL A 166 9.64 20.46 -2.87
CA VAL A 166 9.02 21.75 -3.25
C VAL A 166 9.30 22.85 -2.21
N PRO A 167 8.99 22.68 -0.91
CA PRO A 167 9.26 23.72 0.09
C PRO A 167 10.77 23.92 0.30
N ALA A 168 11.59 22.88 0.21
CA ALA A 168 13.05 23.00 0.32
C ALA A 168 13.66 23.81 -0.84
N ARG A 169 13.18 23.60 -2.07
CA ARG A 169 13.58 24.39 -3.25
C ARG A 169 13.09 25.84 -3.15
N ARG A 170 11.89 26.07 -2.61
CA ARG A 170 11.40 27.43 -2.31
C ARG A 170 12.31 28.15 -1.31
N ALA A 171 12.73 27.48 -0.24
CA ALA A 171 13.67 28.01 0.75
C ALA A 171 15.02 28.43 0.12
N ALA A 172 15.55 27.56 -0.74
CA ALA A 172 16.83 27.75 -1.42
C ALA A 172 16.80 28.85 -2.50
N ARG A 173 15.60 29.30 -2.93
CA ARG A 173 15.41 30.38 -3.92
C ARG A 173 15.07 31.73 -3.28
N VAL A 174 14.97 31.82 -1.96
CA VAL A 174 14.76 33.11 -1.29
C VAL A 174 16.00 33.97 -1.55
N ASP A 175 15.80 35.06 -2.28
CA ASP A 175 16.87 35.94 -2.71
C ASP A 175 17.42 36.76 -1.51
N PRO A 176 18.70 36.62 -1.13
CA PRO A 176 19.27 37.32 0.02
C PRO A 176 19.21 38.84 -0.12
N ALA A 177 19.16 39.38 -1.35
CA ALA A 177 19.13 40.81 -1.61
C ALA A 177 17.85 41.53 -1.14
N ILE A 178 16.73 40.80 -0.98
CA ILE A 178 15.45 41.37 -0.51
C ILE A 178 15.38 41.37 1.03
N THR A 179 16.20 40.55 1.71
CA THR A 179 16.13 40.37 3.17
C THR A 179 16.91 41.45 3.93
N VAL A 180 17.85 42.15 3.27
CA VAL A 180 18.65 43.23 3.88
C VAL A 180 18.09 44.63 3.56
N ARG A 181 17.17 44.75 2.58
CA ARG A 181 16.71 46.05 2.04
C ARG A 181 15.36 46.52 2.60
N TYR A 182 14.82 45.82 3.59
CA TYR A 182 13.67 46.28 4.39
C TYR A 182 14.09 46.92 5.72
N GLU A 183 15.37 47.31 5.84
CA GLU A 183 15.89 48.23 6.85
C GLU A 183 16.62 49.39 6.16
#